data_AF-A0A486XDU2-F1
#
_entry.id   AF-A0A486XDU2-F1
#
_cell.length_a   1.000
_cell.length_b   1.000
_cell.length_c   1.000
_cell.angle_alpha   90.00
_cell.angle_beta   90.00
_cell.angle_gamma   90.00
#
_symmetry.space_group_name_H-M   'P 1'
#
loop_
_entity.id
_entity.type
_entity.pdbx_description
1 polymer ?
#
loop_
_entity_poly.entity_id
_entity_poly.type
_entity_poly.pdbx_seq_one_letter_code
_entity_poly.pdbx_strand_id
1 'polypeptide(L)'
;MGGIMMLVFGSIAVVGMSTLIRGKVDVTEARNLCIISVVMTFGIGGMFVNFGEISLKGISLCAVVAIILNLILPKAKDQVEIQE
;
A
#
# COMPACT_ATOMS: atom_id res chain seq x y z
N MET A 1 21.03 -1.65 18.86
CA MET A 1 19.93 -2.53 18.40
C MET A 1 19.02 -1.87 17.37
N GLY A 2 18.65 -0.57 17.48
CA GLY A 2 17.71 0.07 16.55
C GLY A 2 18.14 0.16 15.07
N GLY A 3 19.43 0.40 14.79
CA GLY A 3 19.91 0.56 13.41
C GLY A 3 19.79 -0.69 12.54
N ILE A 4 20.05 -1.88 13.09
CA ILE A 4 19.87 -3.15 12.37
C ILE A 4 18.39 -3.38 12.05
N MET A 5 17.48 -3.04 12.98
CA MET A 5 16.03 -3.15 12.72
C MET A 5 15.58 -2.20 11.62
N MET A 6 16.10 -0.97 11.57
CA MET A 6 15.85 -0.03 10.47
C MET A 6 16.29 -0.61 9.12
N LEU A 7 17.46 -1.26 9.06
CA LEU A 7 17.94 -1.91 7.83
C LEU A 7 17.11 -3.14 7.45
N VAL A 8 16.70 -3.97 8.43
CA VAL A 8 15.89 -5.17 8.17
C VAL A 8 14.50 -4.79 7.68
N PHE A 9 13.78 -3.92 8.39
CA PHE A 9 12.47 -3.42 7.97
C PHE A 9 12.55 -2.61 6.67
N GLY A 10 13.59 -1.80 6.50
CA GLY A 10 13.85 -1.05 5.26
C GLY A 10 14.09 -1.97 4.06
N SER A 11 14.85 -3.04 4.24
CA SER A 11 15.10 -4.04 3.17
C SER A 11 13.81 -4.74 2.75
N ILE A 12 12.93 -5.09 3.69
CA ILE A 12 11.62 -5.70 3.40
C ILE A 12 10.74 -4.72 2.59
N ALA A 13 10.72 -3.45 2.98
CA ALA A 13 9.97 -2.41 2.26
C ALA A 13 10.48 -2.23 0.81
N VAL A 14 11.80 -2.23 0.60
CA VAL A 14 12.42 -2.14 -0.73
C VAL A 14 12.08 -3.35 -1.60
N VAL A 15 12.07 -4.56 -1.04
CA VAL A 15 11.64 -5.78 -1.76
C VAL A 15 10.16 -5.68 -2.18
N GLY A 16 9.30 -5.15 -1.31
CA GLY A 16 7.90 -4.86 -1.64
C GLY A 16 7.75 -3.89 -2.81
N MET A 17 8.43 -2.74 -2.75
CA MET A 17 8.44 -1.77 -3.86
C MET A 17 9.03 -2.37 -5.15
N SER A 18 10.11 -3.15 -5.07
CA SER A 18 10.69 -3.82 -6.23
C SER A 18 9.70 -4.80 -6.88
N THR A 19 8.87 -5.47 -6.09
CA THR A 19 7.82 -6.36 -6.58
C THR A 19 6.76 -5.59 -7.36
N LEU A 20 6.36 -4.40 -6.91
CA LEU A 20 5.41 -3.54 -7.63
C LEU A 20 5.97 -3.08 -8.99
N ILE A 21 7.25 -2.65 -9.01
CA ILE A 21 7.94 -2.23 -10.24
C ILE A 21 8.05 -3.41 -11.23
N ARG A 22 8.44 -4.59 -10.75
CA ARG A 22 8.53 -5.82 -11.56
C ARG A 22 7.16 -6.26 -12.09
N GLY A 23 6.11 -6.03 -11.30
CA GLY A 23 4.72 -6.24 -11.71
C GLY A 23 4.19 -5.24 -12.73
N LYS A 24 5.01 -4.25 -13.16
CA LYS A 24 4.61 -3.16 -14.06
C LYS A 24 3.36 -2.41 -13.55
N VAL A 25 3.25 -2.26 -12.23
CA VAL A 25 2.18 -1.46 -11.64
C VAL A 25 2.46 0.00 -11.97
N ASP A 26 1.53 0.63 -12.67
CA ASP A 26 1.62 2.05 -12.98
C ASP A 26 1.44 2.87 -11.68
N VAL A 27 2.51 3.48 -11.20
CA VAL A 27 2.51 4.35 -10.01
C VAL A 27 2.24 5.81 -10.36
N THR A 28 2.07 6.14 -11.63
CA THR A 28 1.67 7.48 -12.09
C THR A 28 0.16 7.65 -12.03
N GLU A 29 -0.58 6.55 -12.18
CA GLU A 29 -2.03 6.50 -11.98
C GLU A 29 -2.41 6.83 -10.53
N ALA A 30 -3.21 7.89 -10.35
CA ALA A 30 -3.65 8.40 -9.05
C ALA A 30 -4.30 7.30 -8.17
N ARG A 31 -5.02 6.35 -8.78
CA ARG A 31 -5.62 5.20 -8.09
C ARG A 31 -4.57 4.30 -7.45
N ASN A 32 -3.60 3.84 -8.22
CA ASN A 32 -2.58 2.92 -7.74
C ASN A 32 -1.67 3.63 -6.73
N LEU A 33 -1.31 4.89 -7.00
CA LEU A 33 -0.55 5.75 -6.09
C LEU A 33 -1.24 5.88 -4.72
N CYS A 34 -2.55 6.13 -4.71
CA CYS A 34 -3.34 6.23 -3.48
C CYS A 34 -3.34 4.91 -2.70
N ILE A 35 -3.61 3.78 -3.37
CA ILE A 35 -3.60 2.45 -2.73
C ILE A 35 -2.24 2.16 -2.11
N ILE A 36 -1.15 2.37 -2.86
CA ILE A 36 0.22 2.11 -2.38
C ILE A 36 0.55 3.02 -1.19
N SER A 37 0.22 4.30 -1.24
CA SER A 37 0.48 5.27 -0.16
C SER A 37 -0.24 4.89 1.14
N VAL A 38 -1.51 4.51 1.04
CA VAL A 38 -2.34 4.12 2.20
C VAL A 38 -1.82 2.81 2.82
N VAL A 39 -1.49 1.82 1.99
CA VAL A 39 -0.90 0.55 2.41
C VAL A 39 0.44 0.77 3.11
N MET A 40 1.29 1.64 2.56
CA MET A 40 2.59 1.94 3.14
C MET A 40 2.47 2.69 4.47
N THR A 41 1.54 3.65 4.56
CA THR A 41 1.27 4.42 5.78
C THR A 41 0.75 3.54 6.91
N PHE A 42 -0.23 2.68 6.65
CA PHE A 42 -0.76 1.79 7.68
C PHE A 42 0.20 0.64 8.03
N GLY A 43 0.96 0.14 7.05
CA GLY A 43 1.93 -0.95 7.24
C GLY A 43 3.16 -0.52 8.05
N ILE A 44 3.78 0.61 7.71
CA ILE A 44 4.97 1.13 8.40
C ILE A 44 4.57 1.92 9.65
N GLY A 45 3.47 2.69 9.59
CA GLY A 45 3.02 3.56 10.68
C GLY A 45 2.53 2.83 11.92
N GLY A 46 2.44 1.50 11.90
CA GLY A 46 2.13 0.69 13.08
C GLY A 46 0.71 0.92 13.62
N MET A 47 -0.20 1.36 12.76
CA MET A 47 -1.58 1.67 13.17
C MET A 47 -2.32 0.39 13.58
N PHE A 48 -3.10 0.50 14.64
CA PHE A 48 -3.97 -0.56 15.13
C PHE A 48 -5.39 0.00 15.28
N VAL A 49 -6.37 -0.75 14.79
CA VAL A 49 -7.78 -0.39 14.90
C VAL A 49 -8.46 -1.48 15.71
N ASN A 50 -9.10 -1.07 16.81
CA ASN A 50 -9.89 -1.95 17.65
C ASN A 50 -11.35 -1.85 17.19
N PHE A 51 -11.89 -2.93 16.61
CA PHE A 51 -13.31 -3.07 16.33
C PHE A 51 -13.90 -4.07 17.34
N GLY A 52 -14.38 -3.56 18.47
CA GLY A 52 -14.92 -4.40 19.55
C GLY A 52 -13.86 -5.29 20.20
N GLU A 53 -14.11 -6.60 20.28
CA GLU A 53 -13.15 -7.60 20.80
C GLU A 53 -12.02 -7.94 19.81
N ILE A 54 -12.12 -7.50 18.54
CA ILE A 54 -11.14 -7.80 17.49
C ILE A 54 -10.19 -6.61 17.33
N SER A 55 -8.94 -6.81 17.73
CA SER A 55 -7.85 -5.86 17.54
C SER A 55 -7.08 -6.17 16.25
N LEU A 56 -7.43 -5.50 15.14
CA LEU A 56 -6.69 -5.59 13.88
C LEU A 56 -5.44 -4.70 13.96
N LYS A 57 -4.25 -5.31 13.85
CA LYS A 57 -2.96 -4.63 14.03
C LYS A 57 -2.05 -4.80 12.83
N GLY A 58 -1.44 -3.70 12.40
CA GLY A 58 -0.33 -3.69 11.45
C GLY A 58 -0.69 -4.26 10.07
N ILE A 59 0.04 -5.29 9.65
CA ILE A 59 0.03 -5.82 8.27
C ILE A 59 -1.35 -6.40 7.89
N SER A 60 -2.08 -7.01 8.84
CA SER A 60 -3.41 -7.58 8.57
C SER A 60 -4.46 -6.50 8.29
N LEU A 61 -4.44 -5.40 9.04
CA LEU A 61 -5.31 -4.25 8.79
C LEU A 61 -5.00 -3.62 7.43
N CYS A 62 -3.72 -3.44 7.14
CA CYS A 62 -3.24 -2.90 5.87
C CYS A 62 -3.73 -3.73 4.66
N ALA A 63 -3.63 -5.06 4.73
CA ALA A 63 -4.11 -5.94 3.65
C ALA A 63 -5.62 -5.83 3.42
N VAL A 64 -6.42 -5.76 4.49
CA VAL A 64 -7.86 -5.58 4.40
C VAL A 64 -8.20 -4.24 3.76
N VAL A 65 -7.55 -3.16 4.20
CA VAL A 65 -7.72 -1.82 3.61
C VAL A 65 -7.31 -1.80 2.14
N ALA A 66 -6.21 -2.47 1.77
CA ALA A 66 -5.76 -2.56 0.38
C ALA A 66 -6.80 -3.24 -0.52
N ILE A 67 -7.37 -4.35 -0.07
CA ILE A 67 -8.40 -5.11 -0.82
C ILE A 67 -9.66 -4.27 -0.96
N ILE A 68 -10.10 -3.62 0.13
CA ILE A 68 -11.29 -2.76 0.15
C ILE A 68 -11.10 -1.58 -0.79
N LEU A 69 -9.97 -0.86 -0.73
CA LEU A 69 -9.70 0.27 -1.62
C LEU A 69 -9.60 -0.18 -3.08
N ASN A 70 -8.97 -1.33 -3.36
CA ASN A 70 -8.91 -1.85 -4.72
C ASN A 70 -10.28 -2.26 -5.29
N LEU A 71 -11.24 -2.62 -4.44
CA LEU A 71 -12.63 -2.91 -4.82
C LEU A 71 -13.49 -1.65 -4.95
N ILE A 72 -13.33 -0.68 -4.04
CA ILE A 72 -14.12 0.55 -4.00
C ILE A 72 -13.67 1.53 -5.08
N LEU A 73 -12.36 1.64 -5.36
CA LEU A 73 -11.90 2.51 -6.44
C LEU A 73 -12.22 1.83 -7.78
N PRO A 74 -13.16 2.37 -8.57
CA PRO A 74 -13.41 1.87 -9.92
C PRO A 74 -12.11 1.99 -10.72
N LYS A 75 -11.81 0.97 -11.53
CA LYS A 75 -10.73 1.06 -12.51
C LYS A 75 -11.00 2.32 -13.34
N ALA A 76 -10.09 3.29 -13.28
CA ALA A 76 -10.11 4.35 -14.26
C ALA A 76 -10.11 3.64 -15.62
N LYS A 77 -11.18 3.86 -16.40
CA LYS A 77 -11.06 3.72 -17.85
C LYS A 77 -9.86 4.57 -18.22
N ASP A 78 -8.99 4.02 -19.08
CA ASP A 78 -7.95 4.78 -19.77
C ASP A 78 -8.41 6.21 -19.96
N GLN A 79 -7.75 7.15 -19.25
CA GLN A 79 -7.78 8.51 -19.74
C GLN A 79 -6.96 8.45 -21.02
N VAL A 80 -7.70 8.27 -22.11
CA VAL A 80 -7.38 8.81 -23.41
C VAL A 80 -7.05 10.29 -23.19
N GLU A 81 -5.81 10.60 -22.84
CA GLU A 81 -5.21 11.89 -23.16
C GLU A 81 -4.82 11.84 -24.63
N ILE A 82 -5.83 12.00 -25.47
CA ILE A 82 -5.69 12.90 -26.61
C ILE A 82 -5.78 14.28 -25.96
N GLN A 83 -4.64 14.93 -25.73
CA GLN A 83 -4.59 16.37 -25.54
C GLN A 83 -3.60 16.93 -26.57
N GLU A 84 -4.12 17.92 -27.31
CA GLU A 84 -3.69 18.50 -28.59
C GLU A 84 -2.25 19.02 -28.68
#